data_AF-A0A841JAJ4-F1
#
_entry.id   AF-A0A841JAJ4-F1
#
_cell.length_a   1.000
_cell.length_b   1.000
_cell.length_c   1.000
_cell.angle_alpha   90.00
_cell.angle_beta   90.00
_cell.angle_gamma   90.00
#
_symmetry.space_group_name_H-M   'P 1'
#
loop_
_entity.id
_entity.type
_entity.pdbx_description
1 polymer ?
#
loop_
_entity_poly.entity_id
_entity_poly.type
_entity_poly.pdbx_seq_one_letter_code
_entity_poly.pdbx_strand_id
1 'polypeptide(L)'
;MNKVYASWSRTVDTLNANITKLDKELNAPVEQRATASMASEIRAYFRGLDQGPRMNALRQAIEAGDEITVTAVLGGRPYLSGLDPDLHAEYLRDWHNAQRPVEAKKLRAMTAAAEMLNNRYKLLTKAVTDAVGDIKIYETAADGKRQILVKTITPAQVRKQVKESNEAFAVPV
;
A
#
# COMPACT_ATOMS: atom_id res chain seq x y z
N MET A 1 17.89 7.72 -20.76
CA MET A 1 17.49 7.91 -19.33
C MET A 1 15.98 7.76 -19.08
N ASN A 2 15.08 8.26 -19.93
CA ASN A 2 13.62 8.23 -19.70
C ASN A 2 13.02 6.80 -19.59
N LYS A 3 13.58 5.83 -20.32
CA LYS A 3 13.05 4.44 -20.36
C LYS A 3 13.18 3.69 -19.02
N VAL A 4 14.24 3.93 -18.24
CA VAL A 4 14.50 3.24 -16.96
C VAL A 4 13.54 3.74 -15.87
N TYR A 5 13.36 5.05 -15.77
CA TYR A 5 12.37 5.65 -14.85
C TYR A 5 10.94 5.23 -15.23
N ALA A 6 10.65 5.19 -16.54
CA ALA A 6 9.33 4.75 -17.02
C ALA A 6 9.07 3.26 -16.80
N SER A 7 10.04 2.37 -17.01
CA SER A 7 9.88 0.93 -16.73
C SER A 7 9.72 0.67 -15.25
N TRP A 8 10.45 1.43 -14.42
CA TRP A 8 10.38 1.37 -12.98
C TRP A 8 9.00 1.77 -12.45
N SER A 9 8.53 2.97 -12.82
CA SER A 9 7.19 3.45 -12.44
C SER A 9 6.14 2.42 -12.80
N ARG A 10 6.12 1.96 -14.06
CA ARG A 10 5.19 0.92 -14.51
C ARG A 10 5.22 -0.34 -13.63
N THR A 11 6.41 -0.80 -13.25
CA THR A 11 6.55 -2.00 -12.40
C THR A 11 5.96 -1.77 -11.01
N VAL A 12 6.28 -0.64 -10.37
CA VAL A 12 5.72 -0.27 -9.05
C VAL A 12 4.20 -0.06 -9.13
N ASP A 13 3.72 0.60 -10.17
CA ASP A 13 2.28 0.85 -10.39
C ASP A 13 1.52 -0.47 -10.54
N THR A 14 2.06 -1.42 -11.31
CA THR A 14 1.46 -2.76 -11.44
C THR A 14 1.50 -3.55 -10.14
N LEU A 15 2.59 -3.47 -9.36
CA LEU A 15 2.68 -4.11 -8.05
C LEU A 15 1.66 -3.52 -7.08
N ASN A 16 1.54 -2.20 -7.01
CA ASN A 16 0.57 -1.52 -6.16
C ASN A 16 -0.87 -1.89 -6.54
N ALA A 17 -1.20 -1.91 -7.85
CA ALA A 17 -2.51 -2.33 -8.31
C ALA A 17 -2.83 -3.78 -7.90
N ASN A 18 -1.85 -4.68 -8.03
CA ASN A 18 -2.00 -6.08 -7.60
C ASN A 18 -2.14 -6.22 -6.08
N ILE A 19 -1.37 -5.44 -5.30
CA ILE A 19 -1.49 -5.38 -3.83
C ILE A 19 -2.89 -4.92 -3.44
N THR A 20 -3.39 -3.82 -4.00
CA THR A 20 -4.74 -3.31 -3.72
C THR A 20 -5.82 -4.33 -4.09
N LYS A 21 -5.66 -5.02 -5.23
CA LYS A 21 -6.61 -6.06 -5.65
C LYS A 21 -6.62 -7.24 -4.67
N LEU A 22 -5.45 -7.79 -4.34
CA LEU A 22 -5.34 -8.92 -3.43
C LEU A 22 -5.78 -8.57 -2.01
N ASP A 23 -5.45 -7.37 -1.52
CA ASP A 23 -5.88 -6.90 -0.20
C ASP A 23 -7.41 -6.77 -0.14
N LYS A 24 -8.05 -6.26 -1.21
CA LYS A 24 -9.51 -6.20 -1.32
C LYS A 24 -10.15 -7.59 -1.37
N GLU A 25 -9.56 -8.54 -2.09
CA GLU A 25 -10.04 -9.93 -2.18
C GLU A 25 -9.88 -10.68 -0.86
N LEU A 26 -8.82 -10.39 -0.10
CA LEU A 26 -8.54 -10.99 1.19
C LEU A 26 -9.46 -10.45 2.28
N ASN A 27 -9.76 -9.14 2.28
CA ASN A 27 -10.64 -8.49 3.26
C ASN A 27 -12.11 -8.44 2.81
N ALA A 28 -12.52 -9.33 1.90
CA ALA A 28 -13.91 -9.42 1.47
C ALA A 28 -14.83 -9.82 2.65
N PRO A 29 -16.07 -9.30 2.73
CA PRO A 29 -16.98 -9.61 3.85
C PRO A 29 -17.16 -11.12 4.04
N VAL A 30 -17.15 -11.56 5.29
CA VAL A 30 -17.37 -12.98 5.65
C VAL A 30 -18.86 -13.31 5.54
N GLU A 31 -19.20 -14.28 4.71
CA GLU A 31 -20.55 -14.82 4.65
C GLU A 31 -20.86 -15.70 5.86
N GLN A 32 -22.02 -15.51 6.45
CA GLN A 32 -22.47 -16.26 7.63
C GLN A 32 -22.79 -17.71 7.24
N ARG A 33 -22.11 -18.69 7.86
CA ARG A 33 -22.36 -20.12 7.60
C ARG A 33 -23.38 -20.76 8.55
N ALA A 34 -23.57 -20.18 9.73
CA ALA A 34 -24.60 -20.61 10.67
C ALA A 34 -26.01 -20.19 10.21
N THR A 35 -27.03 -20.97 10.56
CA THR A 35 -28.43 -20.55 10.41
C THR A 35 -28.67 -19.26 11.18
N ALA A 36 -29.65 -18.44 10.76
CA ALA A 36 -29.91 -17.14 11.39
C ALA A 36 -30.20 -17.24 12.89
N SER A 37 -30.94 -18.29 13.32
CA SER A 37 -31.21 -18.57 14.73
C SER A 37 -29.93 -18.91 15.50
N MET A 38 -29.14 -19.86 15.01
CA MET A 38 -27.89 -20.28 15.64
C MET A 38 -26.89 -19.11 15.76
N ALA A 39 -26.75 -18.30 14.72
CA ALA A 39 -25.87 -17.14 14.77
C ALA A 39 -26.32 -16.10 15.80
N SER A 40 -27.63 -15.94 16.00
CA SER A 40 -28.14 -15.04 17.03
C SER A 40 -27.78 -15.52 18.45
N GLU A 41 -27.85 -16.83 18.69
CA GLU A 41 -27.47 -17.46 19.96
C GLU A 41 -25.97 -17.36 20.21
N ILE A 42 -25.15 -17.63 19.20
CA ILE A 42 -23.69 -17.50 19.29
C ILE A 42 -23.31 -16.05 19.64
N ARG A 43 -23.87 -15.06 18.94
CA ARG A 43 -23.60 -13.64 19.24
C ARG A 43 -24.02 -13.25 20.65
N ALA A 44 -25.18 -13.73 21.10
CA ALA A 44 -25.66 -13.50 22.47
C ALA A 44 -24.74 -14.12 23.52
N TYR A 45 -24.24 -15.34 23.29
CA TYR A 45 -23.22 -15.97 24.13
C TYR A 45 -21.96 -15.12 24.23
N PHE A 46 -21.40 -14.69 23.08
CA PHE A 46 -20.20 -13.84 23.06
C PHE A 46 -20.41 -12.50 23.76
N ARG A 47 -21.57 -11.86 23.59
CA ARG A 47 -21.92 -10.62 24.27
C ARG A 47 -22.00 -10.79 25.79
N GLY A 48 -22.45 -11.96 26.27
CA GLY A 48 -22.55 -12.28 27.69
C GLY A 48 -21.20 -12.54 28.39
N LEU A 49 -20.12 -12.80 27.63
CA LEU A 49 -18.78 -12.99 28.19
C LEU A 49 -18.14 -11.65 28.57
N ASP A 50 -17.26 -11.65 29.56
CA ASP A 50 -16.36 -10.52 29.83
C ASP A 50 -15.37 -10.29 28.67
N GLN A 51 -14.83 -9.07 28.56
CA GLN A 51 -13.97 -8.68 27.42
C GLN A 51 -12.78 -9.63 27.20
N GLY A 52 -12.03 -9.99 28.26
CA GLY A 52 -10.88 -10.89 28.16
C GLY A 52 -11.26 -12.30 27.69
N PRO A 53 -12.17 -13.01 28.40
CA PRO A 53 -12.68 -14.31 27.98
C PRO A 53 -13.27 -14.32 26.57
N ARG A 54 -14.00 -13.27 26.17
CA ARG A 54 -14.57 -13.12 24.82
C ARG A 54 -13.48 -13.10 23.75
N MET A 55 -12.43 -12.30 23.94
CA MET A 55 -11.30 -12.21 23.01
C MET A 55 -10.54 -13.53 22.91
N ASN A 56 -10.35 -14.23 24.03
CA ASN A 56 -9.71 -15.54 24.05
C ASN A 56 -10.55 -16.61 23.34
N ALA A 57 -11.86 -16.65 23.59
CA ALA A 57 -12.76 -17.58 22.93
C ALA A 57 -12.80 -17.37 21.42
N LEU A 58 -12.80 -16.12 20.95
CA LEU A 58 -12.75 -15.80 19.52
C LEU A 58 -11.42 -16.24 18.89
N ARG A 59 -10.29 -15.97 19.56
CA ARG A 59 -8.98 -16.41 19.08
C ARG A 59 -8.88 -17.94 18.98
N GLN A 60 -9.36 -18.65 20.00
CA GLN A 60 -9.43 -20.11 19.98
C GLN A 60 -10.30 -20.64 18.85
N ALA A 61 -11.45 -20.02 18.59
CA ALA A 61 -12.32 -20.39 17.47
C ALA A 61 -11.63 -20.18 16.11
N ILE A 62 -10.86 -19.10 15.95
CA ILE A 62 -10.04 -18.83 14.76
C ILE A 62 -8.95 -19.90 14.59
N GLU A 63 -8.20 -20.19 15.66
CA GLU A 63 -7.11 -21.18 15.65
C GLU A 63 -7.62 -22.60 15.39
N ALA A 64 -8.77 -22.95 15.94
CA ALA A 64 -9.44 -24.23 15.72
C ALA A 64 -10.08 -24.35 14.33
N GLY A 65 -10.19 -23.26 13.58
CA GLY A 65 -10.87 -23.23 12.29
C GLY A 65 -12.39 -23.42 12.42
N ASP A 66 -13.00 -23.01 13.53
CA ASP A 66 -14.45 -23.09 13.72
C ASP A 66 -15.15 -21.99 12.92
N GLU A 67 -15.40 -22.29 11.64
CA GLU A 67 -16.02 -21.37 10.70
C GLU A 67 -17.46 -20.99 11.13
N ILE A 68 -18.18 -21.88 11.81
CA ILE A 68 -19.57 -21.61 12.23
C ILE A 68 -19.58 -20.49 13.26
N THR A 69 -18.76 -20.64 14.30
CA THR A 69 -18.66 -19.64 15.37
C THR A 69 -18.05 -18.34 14.87
N VAL A 70 -16.93 -18.42 14.13
CA VAL A 70 -16.21 -17.22 13.66
C VAL A 70 -17.06 -16.43 12.66
N THR A 71 -17.70 -17.09 11.68
CA THR A 71 -18.55 -16.38 10.72
C THR A 71 -19.84 -15.85 11.36
N ALA A 72 -20.37 -16.50 12.39
CA ALA A 72 -21.49 -15.96 13.17
C ALA A 72 -21.09 -14.66 13.88
N VAL A 73 -19.94 -14.65 14.55
CA VAL A 73 -19.45 -13.49 15.31
C VAL A 73 -18.97 -12.34 14.40
N LEU A 74 -18.14 -12.64 13.40
CA LEU A 74 -17.46 -11.66 12.54
C LEU A 74 -18.24 -11.28 11.27
N GLY A 75 -19.20 -12.10 10.84
CA GLY A 75 -20.12 -11.76 9.73
C GLY A 75 -21.28 -10.86 10.16
N GLY A 76 -21.49 -10.71 11.48
CA GLY A 76 -22.51 -9.82 12.04
C GLY A 76 -22.00 -8.41 12.32
N ARG A 77 -22.88 -7.55 12.85
CA ARG A 77 -22.46 -6.23 13.35
C ARG A 77 -21.71 -6.38 14.69
N PRO A 78 -20.57 -5.69 14.93
CA PRO A 78 -19.69 -5.91 16.09
C PRO A 78 -20.41 -5.83 17.45
N TYR A 79 -21.31 -4.86 17.60
CA TYR A 79 -22.06 -4.65 18.84
C TYR A 79 -22.97 -5.82 19.21
N LEU A 80 -23.36 -6.70 18.26
CA LEU A 80 -24.16 -7.89 18.53
C LEU A 80 -23.40 -8.93 19.36
N SER A 81 -22.08 -8.97 19.19
CA SER A 81 -21.16 -9.87 19.89
C SER A 81 -20.43 -9.18 21.05
N GLY A 82 -20.74 -7.90 21.30
CA GLY A 82 -20.03 -7.07 22.28
C GLY A 82 -18.62 -6.65 21.84
N LEU A 83 -18.27 -6.76 20.55
CA LEU A 83 -16.96 -6.36 20.06
C LEU A 83 -16.93 -4.88 19.72
N ASP A 84 -15.78 -4.25 20.00
CA ASP A 84 -15.45 -2.94 19.46
C ASP A 84 -15.25 -3.03 17.94
N PRO A 85 -15.67 -2.02 17.14
CA PRO A 85 -15.52 -2.06 15.69
C PRO A 85 -14.07 -2.22 15.20
N ASP A 86 -13.11 -1.59 15.87
CA ASP A 86 -11.70 -1.65 15.46
C ASP A 86 -11.12 -3.05 15.73
N LEU A 87 -11.43 -3.59 16.91
CA LEU A 87 -11.06 -4.94 17.31
C LEU A 87 -11.71 -5.99 16.39
N HIS A 88 -12.97 -5.78 16.01
CA HIS A 88 -13.67 -6.65 15.08
C HIS A 88 -12.98 -6.69 13.71
N ALA A 89 -12.53 -5.55 13.19
CA ALA A 89 -11.80 -5.47 11.93
C ALA A 89 -10.46 -6.22 12.00
N GLU A 90 -9.75 -6.14 13.14
CA GLU A 90 -8.51 -6.88 13.37
C GLU A 90 -8.74 -8.40 13.34
N TYR A 91 -9.71 -8.91 14.10
CA TYR A 91 -10.03 -10.34 14.12
C TYR A 91 -10.53 -10.86 12.77
N LEU A 92 -11.27 -10.04 12.02
CA LEU A 92 -11.70 -10.37 10.67
C LEU A 92 -10.49 -10.52 9.73
N ARG A 93 -9.50 -9.63 9.84
CA ARG A 93 -8.23 -9.76 9.10
C ARG A 93 -7.45 -11.00 9.50
N ASP A 94 -7.37 -11.31 10.79
CA ASP A 94 -6.71 -12.51 11.29
C ASP A 94 -7.38 -13.78 10.77
N TRP A 95 -8.71 -13.81 10.77
CA TRP A 95 -9.48 -14.91 10.19
C TRP A 95 -9.18 -15.11 8.70
N HIS A 96 -9.18 -14.05 7.90
CA HIS A 96 -8.85 -14.15 6.47
C HIS A 96 -7.42 -14.62 6.23
N ASN A 97 -6.47 -14.14 7.05
CA ASN A 97 -5.08 -14.58 7.01
C ASN A 97 -4.93 -16.08 7.34
N ALA A 98 -5.71 -16.59 8.30
CA ALA A 98 -5.71 -17.99 8.69
C ALA A 98 -6.35 -18.88 7.61
N GLN A 99 -7.44 -18.43 7.00
CA GLN A 99 -8.18 -19.16 5.95
C GLN A 99 -7.44 -19.20 4.61
N ARG A 100 -6.74 -18.12 4.24
CA ARG A 100 -6.03 -17.99 2.96
C ARG A 100 -4.54 -17.66 3.17
N PRO A 101 -3.76 -18.59 3.78
CA PRO A 101 -2.38 -18.31 4.16
C PRO A 101 -1.46 -18.08 2.96
N VAL A 102 -1.75 -18.70 1.80
CA VAL A 102 -0.96 -18.51 0.58
C VAL A 102 -1.16 -17.11 0.01
N GLU A 103 -2.40 -16.63 -0.07
CA GLU A 103 -2.71 -15.28 -0.54
C GLU A 103 -2.15 -14.22 0.40
N ALA A 104 -2.29 -14.41 1.72
CA ALA A 104 -1.71 -13.54 2.73
C ALA A 104 -0.18 -13.47 2.63
N LYS A 105 0.51 -14.61 2.44
CA LYS A 105 1.95 -14.64 2.20
C LYS A 105 2.34 -13.93 0.91
N LYS A 106 1.57 -14.11 -0.16
CA LYS A 106 1.78 -13.44 -1.44
C LYS A 106 1.63 -11.92 -1.30
N LEU A 107 0.61 -11.46 -0.59
CA LEU A 107 0.40 -10.04 -0.30
C LEU A 107 1.60 -9.45 0.45
N ARG A 108 2.07 -10.12 1.52
CA ARG A 108 3.27 -9.71 2.29
C ARG A 108 4.53 -9.68 1.43
N ALA A 109 4.71 -10.64 0.54
CA ALA A 109 5.86 -10.68 -0.36
C ALA A 109 5.80 -9.53 -1.39
N MET A 110 4.62 -9.23 -1.93
CA MET A 110 4.42 -8.14 -2.88
C MET A 110 4.64 -6.76 -2.23
N THR A 111 4.13 -6.54 -1.02
CA THR A 111 4.35 -5.28 -0.28
C THR A 111 5.83 -5.07 0.03
N ALA A 112 6.52 -6.12 0.51
CA ALA A 112 7.97 -6.07 0.74
C ALA A 112 8.74 -5.79 -0.56
N ALA A 113 8.36 -6.41 -1.68
CA ALA A 113 8.98 -6.17 -2.97
C ALA A 113 8.78 -4.71 -3.44
N ALA A 114 7.57 -4.16 -3.30
CA ALA A 114 7.28 -2.77 -3.65
C ALA A 114 8.11 -1.79 -2.80
N GLU A 115 8.26 -2.05 -1.51
CA GLU A 115 9.10 -1.25 -0.62
C GLU A 115 10.59 -1.33 -0.98
N MET A 116 11.10 -2.54 -1.18
CA MET A 116 12.49 -2.77 -1.61
C MET A 116 12.80 -2.05 -2.92
N LEU A 117 11.87 -2.11 -3.87
CA LEU A 117 11.94 -1.33 -5.08
C LEU A 117 12.05 0.15 -4.70
N ASN A 118 11.02 0.74 -4.09
CA ASN A 118 10.98 2.18 -3.80
C ASN A 118 12.22 2.71 -3.08
N ASN A 119 12.81 1.92 -2.17
CA ASN A 119 14.06 2.27 -1.51
C ASN A 119 15.25 2.31 -2.49
N ARG A 120 15.38 1.32 -3.38
CA ARG A 120 16.41 1.32 -4.44
C ARG A 120 16.22 2.43 -5.46
N TYR A 121 14.97 2.80 -5.77
CA TYR A 121 14.66 3.92 -6.66
C TYR A 121 15.27 5.23 -6.15
N LYS A 122 15.09 5.52 -4.85
CA LYS A 122 15.63 6.72 -4.20
C LYS A 122 17.15 6.79 -4.31
N LEU A 123 17.83 5.65 -4.16
CA LEU A 123 19.29 5.58 -4.30
C LEU A 123 19.71 5.83 -5.74
N LEU A 124 19.01 5.26 -6.71
CA LEU A 124 19.30 5.45 -8.12
C LEU A 124 19.05 6.91 -8.55
N THR A 125 17.94 7.52 -8.14
CA THR A 125 17.66 8.93 -8.46
C THR A 125 18.71 9.86 -7.84
N LYS A 126 19.18 9.55 -6.62
CA LYS A 126 20.27 10.30 -5.97
C LYS A 126 21.56 10.17 -6.77
N ALA A 127 22.01 8.95 -7.04
CA ALA A 127 23.25 8.70 -7.78
C ALA A 127 23.23 9.32 -9.20
N VAL A 128 22.09 9.26 -9.90
CA VAL A 128 21.95 9.91 -11.21
C VAL A 128 21.97 11.42 -11.08
N THR A 129 21.37 12.00 -10.04
CA THR A 129 21.43 13.45 -9.80
C THR A 129 22.87 13.90 -9.53
N ASP A 130 23.59 13.16 -8.69
CA ASP A 130 24.99 13.44 -8.36
C ASP A 130 25.90 13.30 -9.60
N ALA A 131 25.69 12.27 -10.43
CA ALA A 131 26.52 12.00 -11.60
C ALA A 131 26.26 12.95 -12.79
N VAL A 132 25.01 13.39 -13.00
CA VAL A 132 24.69 14.37 -14.04
C VAL A 132 25.22 15.75 -13.66
N GLY A 133 25.31 16.05 -12.37
CA GLY A 133 25.75 17.35 -11.86
C GLY A 133 24.83 18.49 -12.29
N ASP A 134 25.14 19.69 -11.81
CA ASP A 134 24.49 20.92 -12.27
C ASP A 134 25.28 21.55 -13.42
N ILE A 135 24.58 22.00 -14.46
CA ILE A 135 25.21 22.78 -15.54
C ILE A 135 25.43 24.19 -15.00
N LYS A 136 26.69 24.50 -14.68
CA LYS A 136 27.12 25.82 -14.23
C LYS A 136 27.46 26.67 -15.45
N ILE A 137 26.66 27.71 -15.71
CA ILE A 137 26.92 28.68 -16.77
C ILE A 137 27.69 29.84 -16.17
N TYR A 138 28.90 30.05 -16.69
CA TYR A 138 29.77 31.16 -16.33
C TYR A 138 29.74 32.21 -17.43
N GLU A 139 29.61 33.49 -17.06
CA GLU A 139 29.80 34.61 -17.98
C GLU A 139 31.02 35.42 -17.55
N THR A 140 31.67 36.08 -18.51
CA THR A 140 32.78 36.98 -18.24
C THR A 140 32.24 38.27 -17.61
N ALA A 141 32.74 38.63 -16.44
CA ALA A 141 32.44 39.90 -15.78
C ALA A 141 32.72 41.09 -16.73
N ALA A 142 32.04 42.22 -16.52
CA ALA A 142 32.23 43.45 -17.31
C ALA A 142 33.68 43.95 -17.40
N ASP A 143 34.54 43.50 -16.48
CA ASP A 143 35.98 43.79 -16.41
C ASP A 143 36.86 42.84 -17.27
N GLY A 144 36.25 41.90 -18.01
CA GLY A 144 36.90 40.98 -18.96
C GLY A 144 37.82 39.90 -18.35
N LYS A 145 38.12 39.98 -17.05
CA LYS A 145 39.19 39.19 -16.40
C LYS A 145 38.72 38.10 -15.43
N ARG A 146 37.43 38.08 -15.05
CA ARG A 146 36.88 37.13 -14.06
C ARG A 146 35.63 36.46 -14.60
N GLN A 147 35.53 35.14 -14.42
CA GLN A 147 34.30 34.40 -14.71
C GLN A 147 33.38 34.46 -13.49
N ILE A 148 32.12 34.87 -13.67
CA ILE A 148 31.09 34.89 -12.63
C ILE A 148 30.11 33.76 -12.93
N LEU A 149 29.74 32.98 -11.92
CA LEU A 149 28.66 32.00 -12.03
C LEU A 149 27.33 32.75 -12.14
N VAL A 150 26.70 32.74 -13.31
CA VAL A 150 25.48 33.52 -13.56
C VAL A 150 24.23 32.67 -13.33
N LYS A 151 24.26 31.39 -13.73
CA LYS A 151 23.14 30.48 -13.53
C LYS A 151 23.62 29.05 -13.27
N THR A 152 23.00 28.42 -12.29
CA THR A 152 23.08 26.98 -12.07
C THR A 152 21.81 26.37 -12.64
N ILE A 153 21.93 25.64 -13.75
CA ILE A 153 20.79 24.91 -14.33
C ILE A 153 20.83 23.49 -13.79
N THR A 154 19.83 23.17 -12.98
CA THR A 154 19.65 21.81 -12.45
C THR A 154 19.07 20.89 -13.53
N PRO A 155 19.34 19.57 -13.49
CA PRO A 155 18.77 18.61 -14.43
C PRO A 155 17.23 18.59 -14.44
N ALA A 156 16.60 18.97 -13.33
CA ALA A 156 15.14 19.08 -13.23
C ALA A 156 14.59 20.26 -14.07
N GLN A 157 15.29 21.40 -14.10
CA GLN A 157 14.90 22.56 -14.89
C GLN A 157 15.02 22.29 -16.39
N VAL A 158 16.07 21.60 -16.84
CA VAL A 158 16.21 21.19 -18.25
C VAL A 158 15.07 20.26 -18.66
N ARG A 159 14.72 19.27 -17.81
CA ARG A 159 13.61 18.35 -18.09
C ARG A 159 12.27 19.07 -18.16
N LYS A 160 12.03 20.05 -17.28
CA LYS A 160 10.83 20.88 -17.30
C LYS A 160 10.75 21.71 -18.59
N GLN A 161 11.85 22.35 -18.98
CA GLN A 161 11.92 23.17 -20.19
C GLN A 161 11.71 22.36 -21.48
N VAL A 162 12.29 21.15 -21.56
CA VAL A 162 12.07 20.25 -22.71
C VAL A 162 10.62 19.77 -22.76
N LYS A 163 10.00 19.50 -21.60
CA LYS A 163 8.59 19.10 -21.53
C LYS A 163 7.67 20.23 -21.99
N GLU A 164 7.85 21.43 -21.46
CA GLU A 164 7.09 22.63 -21.84
C GLU A 164 7.27 22.96 -23.33
N SER A 165 8.49 22.83 -23.86
CA SER A 165 8.76 23.00 -25.29
C SER A 165 8.02 21.96 -26.12
N ASN A 166 8.03 20.68 -25.74
CA ASN A 166 7.34 19.63 -26.47
C ASN A 166 5.80 19.78 -26.40
N GLU A 167 5.26 20.23 -25.26
CA GLU A 167 3.83 20.53 -25.11
C GLU A 167 3.39 21.68 -26.02
N ALA A 168 4.23 22.70 -26.20
CA ALA A 168 3.97 23.81 -27.12
C ALA A 168 3.95 23.38 -28.62
N PHE A 169 4.59 22.25 -28.95
CA PHE A 169 4.60 21.68 -30.31
C PHE A 169 3.70 20.45 -30.46
N ALA A 170 2.93 20.08 -29.43
CA ALA A 170 1.99 18.98 -29.51
C ALA A 170 0.79 19.40 -30.38
N VAL A 171 0.57 18.70 -31.48
CA VAL A 171 -0.60 18.90 -32.34
C VAL A 171 -1.85 18.47 -31.54
N PRO A 172 -2.88 19.32 -31.42
CA PRO A 172 -4.11 18.94 -30.73
C PRO A 172 -4.77 17.76 -31.47
N VAL A 173 -5.09 16.71 -30.71
CA VAL A 173 -5.91 15.57 -31.16
C VAL A 173 -7.37 15.89 -30.89
#